data_AF-A0A4Z2FPD3-F1
#
_entry.id   AF-A0A4Z2FPD3-F1
#
_cell.length_a   1.000
_cell.length_b   1.000
_cell.length_c   1.000
_cell.angle_alpha   90.00
_cell.angle_beta   90.00
_cell.angle_gamma   90.00
#
_symmetry.space_group_name_H-M   'P 1'
#
loop_
_entity.id
_entity.type
_entity.pdbx_description
1 polymer ?
#
loop_
_entity_poly.entity_id
_entity_poly.type
_entity_poly.pdbx_seq_one_letter_code
_entity_poly.pdbx_strand_id
1 'polypeptide(L)'
;MSLVWARLSLLSKGRPELHAMVCVPTAADLTLLDAEPVGAGPQEPPHKDHFKGPFKCRKKDAKAAAVAAAAAASSSRSDKTEGEESDRPAAPEVLEPSPDLTPGVWPDPLPSVASHCSRVLLGWVTQGDFSLSAGCGEALGLVSAAGLLNAIAGQPARRRGTLLLRNPTSLHYRFAKVNLEV
;
A
#
# COMPACT_ATOMS: atom_id res chain seq x y z
N MET A 1 6.75 20.03 -9.46
CA MET A 1 7.11 18.84 -8.66
C MET A 1 8.32 18.20 -9.34
N SER A 2 9.47 18.17 -8.69
CA SER A 2 10.71 17.59 -9.25
C SER A 2 11.01 16.25 -8.59
N LEU A 3 11.39 15.26 -9.40
CA LEU A 3 11.85 13.94 -8.96
C LEU A 3 13.34 13.82 -9.27
N VAL A 4 14.08 13.21 -8.35
CA VAL A 4 15.52 13.00 -8.48
C VAL A 4 15.80 11.52 -8.37
N TRP A 5 16.75 11.05 -9.17
CA TRP A 5 17.27 9.70 -9.06
C TRP A 5 18.21 9.61 -7.85
N ALA A 6 17.96 8.63 -6.98
CA ALA A 6 18.73 8.45 -5.78
C ALA A 6 19.11 6.99 -5.57
N ARG A 7 20.38 6.78 -5.26
CA ARG A 7 20.90 5.52 -4.76
C ARG A 7 20.79 5.49 -3.24
N LEU A 8 20.26 4.39 -2.73
CA LEU A 8 19.99 4.14 -1.33
C LEU A 8 20.83 2.94 -0.90
N SER A 9 21.79 3.15 -0.01
CA SER A 9 22.62 2.07 0.54
C SER A 9 22.17 1.77 1.97
N LEU A 10 21.79 0.52 2.25
CA LEU A 10 21.36 0.11 3.58
C LEU A 10 22.52 0.15 4.58
N LEU A 11 22.26 0.69 5.77
CA LEU A 11 23.26 0.77 6.85
C LEU A 11 23.39 -0.56 7.62
N SER A 12 22.33 -1.36 7.66
CA SER A 12 22.28 -2.64 8.36
C SER A 12 21.92 -3.78 7.40
N LYS A 13 22.08 -5.01 7.88
CA LYS A 13 21.82 -6.22 7.08
C LYS A 13 20.37 -6.22 6.57
N GLY A 14 20.22 -6.20 5.25
CA GLY A 14 18.92 -6.29 4.60
C GLY A 14 19.06 -6.37 3.09
N ARG A 15 17.98 -6.81 2.42
CA ARG A 15 17.85 -6.79 0.97
C ARG A 15 16.65 -5.89 0.63
N PRO A 16 16.88 -4.76 -0.04
CA PRO A 16 15.77 -3.93 -0.50
C PRO A 16 15.02 -4.67 -1.61
N GLU A 17 13.70 -4.59 -1.59
CA GLU A 17 12.84 -5.20 -2.60
C GLU A 17 12.39 -4.19 -3.66
N LEU A 18 11.92 -4.71 -4.80
CA LEU A 18 11.24 -3.92 -5.81
C LEU A 18 10.02 -3.22 -5.21
N HIS A 19 9.81 -1.95 -5.57
CA HIS A 19 8.72 -1.11 -5.06
C HIS A 19 8.76 -0.88 -3.54
N ALA A 20 9.94 -1.02 -2.92
CA ALA A 20 10.12 -0.56 -1.55
C ALA A 20 9.85 0.95 -1.42
N MET A 21 9.28 1.33 -0.29
CA MET A 21 8.90 2.69 0.03
C MET A 21 10.02 3.41 0.76
N VAL A 22 10.29 4.64 0.34
CA VAL A 22 11.28 5.53 0.97
C VAL A 22 10.53 6.52 1.85
N CYS A 23 10.78 6.47 3.16
CA CYS A 23 10.09 7.28 4.15
C CYS A 23 11.05 8.22 4.90
N VAL A 24 10.51 9.34 5.38
CA VAL A 24 11.22 10.32 6.20
C VAL A 24 11.38 9.78 7.63
N PRO A 25 12.60 9.79 8.21
CA PRO A 25 12.80 9.41 9.60
C PRO A 25 12.28 10.48 10.55
N THR A 26 11.71 10.04 11.67
CA THR A 26 11.31 10.91 12.78
C THR A 26 12.51 11.17 13.69
N ALA A 27 12.47 12.23 14.51
CA ALA A 27 13.50 12.50 15.52
C ALA A 27 13.75 11.29 16.45
N ALA A 28 12.69 10.58 16.84
CA ALA A 28 12.79 9.34 17.62
C ALA A 28 13.59 8.25 16.89
N ASP A 29 13.38 8.09 15.58
CA ASP A 29 14.09 7.09 14.77
C ASP A 29 15.60 7.41 14.71
N LEU A 30 15.97 8.70 14.66
CA LEU A 30 17.36 9.13 14.66
C LEU A 30 18.04 8.89 16.01
N THR A 31 17.34 9.12 17.13
CA THR A 31 17.86 8.80 18.46
C THR A 31 18.07 7.30 18.66
N LEU A 32 17.19 6.46 18.08
CA LEU A 32 17.36 5.01 18.08
C LEU A 32 18.60 4.57 17.30
N LEU A 33 18.86 5.20 16.15
CA LEU A 33 20.05 4.92 15.35
C LEU A 33 21.36 5.33 16.05
N ASP A 34 21.32 6.36 16.91
CA ASP A 34 22.47 6.78 17.69
C ASP A 34 22.73 5.87 18.91
N ALA A 35 21.66 5.33 19.51
CA ALA A 35 21.76 4.37 20.61
C ALA A 35 22.20 2.98 20.12
N GLU A 36 21.60 2.48 19.04
CA GLU A 36 21.79 1.12 18.51
C GLU A 36 22.25 1.18 17.04
N PRO A 37 23.56 1.32 16.78
CA PRO A 37 24.07 1.45 15.42
C PRO A 37 23.88 0.19 14.54
N VAL A 38 23.59 -0.96 15.16
CA VAL A 38 23.37 -2.26 14.49
C VAL A 38 21.90 -2.73 14.62
N GLY A 39 21.05 -1.95 15.29
CA GLY A 39 19.66 -2.28 15.56
C GLY A 39 18.82 -2.38 14.29
N ALA A 40 17.87 -3.33 14.29
CA ALA A 40 16.79 -3.31 13.32
C ALA A 40 15.99 -2.00 13.49
N GLY A 41 15.61 -1.37 12.38
CA GLY A 41 14.87 -0.11 12.44
C GLY A 41 13.48 -0.29 13.05
N PRO A 42 12.74 0.81 13.26
CA PRO A 42 11.42 0.76 13.88
C PRO A 42 10.46 -0.11 13.07
N GLN A 43 9.47 -0.69 13.75
CA GLN A 43 8.40 -1.45 13.11
C GLN A 43 7.17 -0.58 12.87
N GLU A 44 6.56 -0.69 11.69
CA GLU A 44 5.29 -0.04 11.36
C GLU A 44 4.12 -0.73 12.12
N PRO A 45 3.23 0.04 12.77
CA PRO A 45 2.01 -0.50 13.32
C PRO A 45 1.09 -1.06 12.22
N PRO A 46 0.39 -2.18 12.45
CA PRO A 46 -0.53 -2.73 11.46
C PRO A 46 -1.70 -1.77 11.21
N HIS A 47 -1.93 -1.42 9.95
CA HIS A 47 -3.05 -0.58 9.55
C HIS A 47 -4.38 -1.32 9.63
N LYS A 48 -5.46 -0.57 9.89
CA LYS A 48 -6.82 -1.10 9.84
C LYS A 48 -7.19 -1.34 8.37
N ASP A 49 -7.59 -2.57 8.08
CA ASP A 49 -8.07 -2.92 6.74
C ASP A 49 -9.50 -2.38 6.55
N HIS A 50 -9.62 -1.36 5.69
CA HIS A 50 -10.88 -0.70 5.36
C HIS A 50 -11.81 -1.59 4.52
N PHE A 51 -11.29 -2.67 3.91
CA PHE A 51 -12.04 -3.52 3.00
C PHE A 51 -12.61 -4.78 3.64
N LYS A 52 -12.07 -5.23 4.78
CA LYS A 52 -12.57 -6.42 5.50
C LYS A 52 -14.07 -6.37 5.82
N GLY A 53 -14.59 -5.19 6.18
CA GLY A 53 -16.02 -5.00 6.45
C GLY A 53 -16.88 -5.21 5.21
N PRO A 54 -16.68 -4.42 4.14
CA PRO A 54 -17.42 -4.55 2.88
C PRO A 54 -17.41 -5.97 2.30
N PHE A 55 -16.26 -6.64 2.28
CA PHE A 55 -16.13 -8.00 1.77
C PHE A 55 -16.91 -9.03 2.59
N LYS A 56 -16.90 -8.90 3.93
CA LYS A 56 -17.64 -9.80 4.81
C LYS A 56 -19.14 -9.64 4.63
N CYS A 57 -19.63 -8.41 4.48
CA CYS A 57 -21.05 -8.13 4.19
C CYS A 57 -21.44 -8.72 2.83
N ARG A 58 -20.71 -8.40 1.75
CA ARG A 58 -20.99 -8.97 0.41
C ARG A 58 -21.00 -10.50 0.38
N LYS A 59 -20.09 -11.17 1.11
CA LYS A 59 -20.09 -12.64 1.20
C LYS A 59 -21.31 -13.18 1.94
N LYS A 60 -21.80 -12.47 2.97
CA LYS A 60 -23.03 -12.83 3.70
C LYS A 60 -24.26 -12.62 2.81
N ASP A 61 -24.32 -11.50 2.10
CA ASP A 61 -25.44 -11.14 1.22
C ASP A 61 -25.51 -12.07 0.00
N ALA A 62 -24.37 -12.40 -0.61
CA ALA A 62 -24.29 -13.40 -1.68
C ALA A 62 -24.72 -14.81 -1.21
N LYS A 63 -24.36 -15.19 0.02
CA LYS A 63 -24.81 -16.46 0.62
C LYS A 63 -26.32 -16.46 0.88
N ALA A 64 -26.88 -15.35 1.38
CA ALA A 64 -28.32 -15.21 1.61
C ALA A 64 -29.11 -15.21 0.29
N ALA A 65 -28.61 -14.52 -0.74
CA ALA A 65 -29.20 -14.51 -2.08
C ALA A 65 -29.16 -15.89 -2.74
N ALA A 66 -28.07 -16.64 -2.60
CA ALA A 66 -27.97 -18.02 -3.11
C ALA A 66 -28.93 -18.98 -2.39
N VAL A 67 -29.11 -18.82 -1.07
CA VAL A 67 -30.09 -19.61 -0.29
C VAL A 67 -31.52 -19.25 -0.67
N ALA A 68 -31.83 -17.97 -0.88
CA ALA A 68 -33.14 -17.52 -1.35
C ALA A 68 -33.46 -17.98 -2.78
N ALA A 69 -32.47 -17.94 -3.69
CA ALA A 69 -32.59 -18.46 -5.05
C ALA A 69 -32.79 -19.98 -5.07
N ALA A 70 -32.10 -20.72 -4.20
CA ALA A 70 -32.30 -22.17 -4.06
C ALA A 70 -33.68 -22.51 -3.46
N ALA A 71 -34.19 -21.70 -2.53
CA ALA A 71 -35.54 -21.86 -2.00
C ALA A 71 -36.62 -21.55 -3.06
N ALA A 72 -36.44 -20.52 -3.87
CA ALA A 72 -37.36 -20.17 -4.97
C ALA A 72 -37.33 -21.19 -6.12
N ALA A 73 -36.19 -21.82 -6.39
CA ALA A 73 -36.08 -22.91 -7.36
C ALA A 73 -36.73 -24.23 -6.87
N SER A 74 -36.95 -24.37 -5.56
CA SER A 74 -37.59 -25.56 -4.97
C SER A 74 -39.12 -25.48 -4.90
N SER A 75 -39.71 -24.28 -5.06
CA SER A 75 -41.17 -24.07 -5.03
C SER A 75 -41.85 -24.10 -6.40
N SER A 76 -41.09 -24.26 -7.50
CA SER A 76 -41.61 -24.19 -8.88
C SER A 76 -41.90 -25.55 -9.54
N ARG A 77 -42.34 -26.57 -8.78
CA ARG A 77 -42.74 -27.87 -9.34
C ARG A 77 -44.18 -28.22 -8.96
N SER A 78 -45.16 -27.51 -9.53
CA SER A 78 -46.57 -27.94 -9.63
C SER A 78 -47.26 -27.24 -10.82
N ASP A 79 -47.58 -28.07 -11.81
CA ASP A 79 -48.39 -28.03 -13.05
C ASP A 79 -49.25 -26.80 -13.50
N LYS A 80 -49.09 -26.45 -14.81
CA LYS A 80 -49.95 -25.86 -15.90
C LYS A 80 -51.14 -24.90 -15.57
N THR A 81 -51.49 -23.86 -16.35
CA THR A 81 -51.83 -23.78 -17.81
C THR A 81 -52.10 -22.30 -18.26
N GLU A 82 -51.69 -21.94 -19.50
CA GLU A 82 -52.15 -20.95 -20.51
C GLU A 82 -52.85 -19.59 -20.18
N GLY A 83 -52.47 -18.52 -20.93
CA GLY A 83 -53.27 -17.29 -21.14
C GLY A 83 -52.44 -16.01 -21.41
N GLU A 84 -52.80 -15.26 -22.46
CA GLU A 84 -52.06 -14.16 -23.12
C GLU A 84 -52.02 -12.77 -22.41
N GLU A 85 -51.00 -11.98 -22.81
CA GLU A 85 -50.92 -10.50 -22.99
C GLU A 85 -51.25 -9.52 -21.84
N SER A 86 -50.25 -8.76 -21.35
CA SER A 86 -50.23 -7.27 -21.32
C SER A 86 -49.11 -6.72 -20.40
N ASP A 87 -48.58 -5.57 -20.81
CA ASP A 87 -47.70 -4.63 -20.10
C ASP A 87 -46.22 -4.98 -19.87
N ARG A 88 -45.39 -4.35 -20.71
CA ARG A 88 -43.96 -4.06 -20.45
C ARG A 88 -43.85 -2.94 -19.41
N PRO A 89 -43.23 -3.17 -18.24
CA PRO A 89 -42.67 -2.08 -17.47
C PRO A 89 -41.27 -1.78 -18.01
N ALA A 90 -40.97 -0.48 -18.05
CA ALA A 90 -39.71 0.10 -18.49
C ALA A 90 -38.48 -0.61 -17.91
N ALA A 91 -37.44 -0.67 -18.75
CA ALA A 91 -36.11 -1.12 -18.37
C ALA A 91 -35.69 -0.49 -17.03
N PRO A 92 -35.22 -1.27 -16.03
CA PRO A 92 -34.55 -0.67 -14.91
C PRO A 92 -33.33 0.05 -15.46
N GLU A 93 -33.23 1.33 -15.15
CA GLU A 93 -32.04 2.13 -15.37
C GLU A 93 -30.82 1.32 -14.99
N VAL A 94 -29.82 1.40 -15.86
CA VAL A 94 -28.50 0.79 -15.72
C VAL A 94 -28.08 0.94 -14.27
N LEU A 95 -28.13 -0.16 -13.53
CA LEU A 95 -27.50 -0.27 -12.24
C LEU A 95 -26.03 -0.03 -12.53
N GLU A 96 -25.56 1.19 -12.29
CA GLU A 96 -24.14 1.52 -12.27
C GLU A 96 -23.45 0.40 -11.50
N PRO A 97 -22.53 -0.35 -12.13
CA PRO A 97 -21.86 -1.45 -11.46
C PRO A 97 -21.13 -0.85 -10.27
N SER A 98 -21.69 -1.06 -9.07
CA SER A 98 -21.04 -0.71 -7.81
C SER A 98 -19.60 -1.20 -7.90
N PRO A 99 -18.60 -0.38 -7.54
CA PRO A 99 -17.21 -0.69 -7.85
C PRO A 99 -16.92 -2.11 -7.40
N ASP A 100 -16.44 -2.94 -8.33
CA ASP A 100 -15.97 -4.28 -8.04
C ASP A 100 -14.79 -4.14 -7.10
N LEU A 101 -15.10 -4.15 -5.80
CA LEU A 101 -14.14 -4.17 -4.71
C LEU A 101 -13.28 -5.41 -4.94
N THR A 102 -12.12 -5.20 -5.53
CA THR A 102 -11.12 -6.24 -5.73
C THR A 102 -10.20 -6.19 -4.51
N PRO A 103 -9.98 -7.31 -3.79
CA PRO A 103 -9.12 -7.31 -2.61
C PRO A 103 -7.74 -6.71 -2.94
N GLY A 104 -7.35 -5.68 -2.19
CA GLY A 104 -6.08 -4.98 -2.37
C GLY A 104 -6.08 -3.83 -3.39
N VAL A 105 -7.19 -3.57 -4.07
CA VAL A 105 -7.35 -2.42 -4.96
C VAL A 105 -8.19 -1.36 -4.26
N TRP A 106 -7.67 -0.15 -4.17
CA TRP A 106 -8.39 0.97 -3.56
C TRP A 106 -9.34 1.62 -4.59
N PRO A 107 -10.63 1.82 -4.27
CA PRO A 107 -11.59 2.44 -5.18
C PRO A 107 -11.39 3.96 -5.22
N ASP A 108 -11.66 4.59 -6.36
CA ASP A 108 -11.55 6.04 -6.47
C ASP A 108 -12.55 6.78 -5.56
N PRO A 109 -12.16 7.91 -4.93
CA PRO A 109 -10.84 8.55 -4.99
C PRO A 109 -9.82 7.95 -4.02
N LEU A 110 -8.55 7.92 -4.44
CA LEU A 110 -7.43 7.46 -3.61
C LEU A 110 -7.21 8.38 -2.40
N PRO A 111 -6.99 7.84 -1.19
CA PRO A 111 -6.59 8.61 -0.03
C PRO A 111 -5.17 9.13 -0.22
N SER A 112 -4.77 10.06 0.65
CA SER A 112 -3.39 10.54 0.68
C SER A 112 -2.41 9.38 0.92
N VAL A 113 -1.74 8.95 -0.14
CA VAL A 113 -0.71 7.90 -0.11
C VAL A 113 0.49 8.32 0.73
N ALA A 114 0.79 9.63 0.72
CA ALA A 114 1.93 10.18 1.45
C ALA A 114 1.81 10.06 2.98
N SER A 115 0.58 10.12 3.50
CA SER A 115 0.27 10.11 4.94
C SER A 115 -0.39 8.80 5.41
N HIS A 116 -0.45 7.78 4.55
CA HIS A 116 -1.06 6.51 4.91
C HIS A 116 -0.24 5.77 5.97
N CYS A 117 1.10 5.82 5.85
CA CYS A 117 2.01 5.22 6.82
C CYS A 117 2.25 6.17 7.99
N SER A 118 2.70 5.63 9.13
CA SER A 118 3.08 6.44 10.29
C SER A 118 4.23 7.41 10.00
N ARG A 119 5.06 7.10 8.99
CA ARG A 119 6.09 7.98 8.45
C ARG A 119 5.67 8.50 7.09
N VAL A 120 6.07 9.74 6.80
CA VAL A 120 5.77 10.38 5.50
C VAL A 120 6.55 9.69 4.39
N LEU A 121 5.83 9.27 3.35
CA LEU A 121 6.42 8.71 2.15
C LEU A 121 7.01 9.81 1.26
N LEU A 122 8.22 9.58 0.77
CA LEU A 122 9.01 10.53 0.00
C LEU A 122 9.28 10.06 -1.44
N GLY A 123 9.30 8.74 -1.64
CA GLY A 123 9.64 8.14 -2.94
C GLY A 123 9.52 6.62 -2.96
N TRP A 124 9.91 6.04 -4.08
CA TRP A 124 9.78 4.62 -4.36
C TRP A 124 11.05 4.07 -5.00
N VAL A 125 11.36 2.81 -4.67
CA VAL A 125 12.47 2.06 -5.25
C VAL A 125 12.00 1.38 -6.53
N THR A 126 12.72 1.61 -7.62
CA THR A 126 12.50 0.98 -8.92
C THR A 126 13.37 -0.24 -9.13
N GLN A 127 14.55 -0.29 -8.50
CA GLN A 127 15.44 -1.44 -8.53
C GLN A 127 16.06 -1.61 -7.14
N GLY A 128 15.90 -2.77 -6.52
CA GLY A 128 16.47 -3.05 -5.21
C GLY A 128 17.01 -4.46 -5.17
N ASP A 129 18.28 -4.62 -4.77
CA ASP A 129 18.87 -5.92 -4.51
C ASP A 129 20.09 -5.83 -3.57
N PHE A 130 20.71 -6.95 -3.24
CA PHE A 130 22.01 -6.99 -2.60
C PHE A 130 23.12 -6.70 -3.62
N SER A 131 23.89 -5.65 -3.37
CA SER A 131 25.02 -5.27 -4.21
C SER A 131 26.27 -6.02 -3.77
N LEU A 132 26.78 -6.91 -4.62
CA LEU A 132 28.03 -7.63 -4.36
C LEU A 132 29.26 -6.72 -4.35
N SER A 133 29.22 -5.59 -5.07
CA SER A 133 30.32 -4.63 -5.14
C SER A 133 30.40 -3.77 -3.87
N ALA A 134 29.25 -3.36 -3.32
CA ALA A 134 29.20 -2.60 -2.07
C ALA A 134 29.24 -3.50 -0.82
N GLY A 135 28.88 -4.79 -0.96
CA GLY A 135 28.77 -5.74 0.16
C GLY A 135 27.56 -5.48 1.06
N CYS A 136 26.58 -4.72 0.58
CA CYS A 136 25.37 -4.37 1.32
C CYS A 136 24.14 -4.31 0.40
N GLY A 137 22.96 -4.20 1.00
CA GLY A 137 21.72 -3.99 0.24
C GLY A 137 21.67 -2.60 -0.36
N GLU A 138 21.44 -2.51 -1.67
CA GLU A 138 21.36 -1.26 -2.39
C GLU A 138 20.11 -1.17 -3.25
N ALA A 139 19.60 0.05 -3.36
CA ALA A 139 18.43 0.36 -4.13
C ALA A 139 18.63 1.63 -4.94
N LEU A 140 18.02 1.67 -6.12
CA LEU A 140 17.84 2.84 -6.95
C LEU A 140 16.36 3.19 -6.97
N GLY A 141 16.06 4.47 -6.79
CA GLY A 141 14.69 4.93 -6.74
C GLY A 141 14.54 6.39 -7.08
N LEU A 142 13.28 6.79 -7.22
CA LEU A 142 12.86 8.16 -7.46
C LEU A 142 12.36 8.76 -6.16
N VAL A 143 12.91 9.92 -5.82
CA VAL A 143 12.57 10.66 -4.60
C VAL A 143 12.13 12.08 -4.95
N SER A 144 11.16 12.60 -4.20
CA SER A 144 10.74 14.00 -4.32
C SER A 144 11.85 14.93 -3.83
N ALA A 145 12.31 15.85 -4.69
CA ALA A 145 13.36 16.81 -4.35
C ALA A 145 12.96 17.68 -3.14
N ALA A 146 11.72 18.17 -3.13
CA ALA A 146 11.21 19.01 -2.06
C ALA A 146 11.11 18.23 -0.74
N GLY A 147 10.64 16.98 -0.80
CA GLY A 147 10.58 16.10 0.37
C GLY A 147 11.97 15.82 0.93
N LEU A 148 12.95 15.58 0.07
CA LEU A 148 14.33 15.29 0.47
C LEU A 148 15.00 16.50 1.12
N LEU A 149 14.85 17.69 0.52
CA LEU A 149 15.39 18.92 1.10
C LEU A 149 14.78 19.21 2.46
N ASN A 150 13.46 19.03 2.60
CA ASN A 150 12.78 19.17 3.88
C ASN A 150 13.30 18.17 4.93
N ALA A 151 13.47 16.90 4.54
CA ALA A 151 14.02 15.87 5.42
C ALA A 151 15.45 16.20 5.88
N ILE A 152 16.33 16.64 4.97
CA ILE A 152 17.72 16.99 5.29
C ILE A 152 17.79 18.24 6.17
N ALA A 153 16.93 19.23 5.96
CA ALA A 153 16.88 20.46 6.75
C ALA A 153 16.51 20.18 8.21
N GLY A 154 15.61 19.22 8.47
CA GLY A 154 15.22 18.79 9.81
C GLY A 154 16.21 17.83 10.50
N GLN A 155 17.23 17.35 9.79
CA GLN A 155 18.17 16.36 10.32
C GLN A 155 19.42 16.99 10.97
N PRO A 156 19.93 16.41 12.06
CA PRO A 156 21.19 16.82 12.66
C PRO A 156 22.35 16.57 11.68
N ALA A 157 23.36 17.43 11.71
CA ALA A 157 24.47 17.43 10.74
C ALA A 157 25.14 16.05 10.57
N ARG A 158 25.26 15.28 11.65
CA ARG A 158 25.89 13.95 11.66
C ARG A 158 25.11 12.88 10.88
N ARG A 159 23.79 13.01 10.74
CA ARG A 159 22.91 11.98 10.15
C ARG A 159 22.19 12.45 8.89
N ARG A 160 22.59 13.60 8.33
CA ARG A 160 22.01 14.12 7.09
C ARG A 160 22.06 13.09 5.96
N GLY A 161 20.94 12.97 5.25
CA GLY A 161 20.77 12.00 4.17
C GLY A 161 20.50 10.58 4.65
N THR A 162 20.14 10.40 5.93
CA THR A 162 19.62 9.12 6.41
C THR A 162 18.11 9.10 6.16
N LEU A 163 17.62 8.03 5.55
CA LEU A 163 16.21 7.79 5.26
C LEU A 163 15.79 6.41 5.78
N LEU A 164 14.48 6.17 5.81
CA LEU A 164 13.92 4.87 6.12
C LEU A 164 13.46 4.19 4.84
N LEU A 165 13.73 2.89 4.73
CA LEU A 165 13.26 2.04 3.65
C LEU A 165 12.38 0.93 4.21
N ARG A 166 11.21 0.72 3.59
CA ARG A 166 10.30 -0.38 3.94
C ARG A 166 9.97 -1.22 2.71
N ASN A 167 10.14 -2.53 2.82
CA ASN A 167 9.72 -3.47 1.78
C ASN A 167 8.18 -3.60 1.80
N PRO A 168 7.53 -3.83 0.65
CA PRO A 168 6.07 -3.99 0.60
C PRO A 168 5.58 -5.23 1.37
N THR A 169 6.42 -6.26 1.47
CA THR A 169 6.12 -7.53 2.16
C THR A 169 6.39 -7.50 3.67
N SER A 170 7.04 -6.44 4.18
CA SER A 170 7.49 -6.35 5.58
C SER A 170 7.08 -5.03 6.22
N LEU A 171 6.76 -5.08 7.51
CA LEU A 171 6.47 -3.89 8.31
C LEU A 171 7.72 -3.24 8.92
N HIS A 172 8.90 -3.84 8.74
CA HIS A 172 10.13 -3.33 9.35
C HIS A 172 10.76 -2.24 8.48
N TYR A 173 11.01 -1.08 9.08
CA TYR A 173 11.85 -0.06 8.46
C TYR A 173 13.32 -0.40 8.63
N ARG A 174 14.11 -0.01 7.63
CA ARG A 174 15.56 -0.14 7.63
C ARG A 174 16.17 1.21 7.34
N PHE A 175 17.25 1.55 8.03
CA PHE A 175 17.97 2.79 7.75
C PHE A 175 18.79 2.65 6.47
N ALA A 176 18.65 3.63 5.59
CA ALA A 176 19.38 3.75 4.34
C ALA A 176 20.04 5.12 4.25
N LYS A 177 21.23 5.19 3.65
CA LYS A 177 21.87 6.45 3.29
C LYS A 177 21.56 6.77 1.83
N VAL A 178 21.11 7.99 1.58
CA VAL A 178 20.82 8.49 0.24
C VAL A 178 22.07 9.12 -0.38
N ASN A 179 22.32 8.78 -1.64
CA ASN A 179 23.31 9.37 -2.51
C ASN A 179 22.61 9.75 -3.82
N LEU A 180 22.74 11.00 -4.25
CA LEU A 180 22.15 11.45 -5.50
C LEU A 180 23.10 11.10 -6.64
N GLU A 181 22.61 10.35 -7.62
CA GLU A 181 23.35 10.09 -8.86
C GLU A 181 22.92 11.13 -9.90
N VAL A 182 23.90 11.74 -10.56
CA VAL A 182 23.73 12.81 -11.55
C VAL A 182 24.11 12.28 -12.93
#